data_AF-A0A2I1GZ80-F1
#
_entry.id   AF-A0A2I1GZ80-F1
#
_cell.length_a   1.000
_cell.length_b   1.000
_cell.length_c   1.000
_cell.angle_alpha   90.00
_cell.angle_beta   90.00
_cell.angle_gamma   90.00
#
_symmetry.space_group_name_H-M   'P 1'
#
loop_
_entity.id
_entity.type
_entity.pdbx_description
1 polymer ?
#
loop_
_entity_poly.entity_id
_entity_poly.type
_entity_poly.pdbx_seq_one_letter_code
_entity_poly.pdbx_strand_id
1 'polypeptide(L)'
;MACSKVLLGNFPELTDDIIRYFQDDISTLHSCILVNKFWCQIAIPLLWKDPFSIKNPKNFHFIEIYLQKINEKDKTQLNRCGINNDEYIMKEKRAEYLAIEGYIEVQHNFYF
;
A
#
# COMPACT_ATOMS: atom_id res chain seq x y z
N MET A 1 18.75 -24.77 -19.51
CA MET A 1 18.05 -25.01 -18.22
C MET A 1 16.55 -25.01 -18.48
N ALA A 2 15.96 -26.20 -18.64
CA ALA A 2 14.59 -26.39 -19.12
C ALA A 2 13.74 -27.14 -18.08
N CYS A 3 13.73 -26.67 -16.83
CA CYS A 3 12.94 -27.29 -15.76
C CYS A 3 11.93 -26.35 -15.07
N SER A 4 11.63 -25.17 -15.62
CA SER A 4 10.63 -24.26 -15.03
C SER A 4 9.31 -24.18 -15.82
N LYS A 5 9.21 -24.81 -17.00
CA LYS A 5 8.01 -24.70 -17.87
C LYS A 5 6.99 -25.84 -17.70
N VAL A 6 7.34 -26.94 -17.04
CA VAL A 6 6.52 -28.18 -17.08
C VAL A 6 5.69 -28.40 -15.81
N LEU A 7 6.03 -27.79 -14.67
CA LEU A 7 5.33 -28.08 -13.40
C LEU A 7 4.22 -27.09 -13.03
N LEU A 8 4.29 -25.83 -13.48
CA LEU A 8 3.32 -24.81 -13.08
C LEU A 8 2.15 -24.62 -14.07
N GLY A 9 2.18 -25.32 -15.21
CA GLY A 9 1.17 -25.22 -16.26
C GLY A 9 -0.06 -26.12 -16.07
N ASN A 10 -0.13 -26.90 -14.98
CA ASN A 10 -1.13 -27.96 -14.88
C ASN A 10 -2.40 -27.57 -14.10
N PHE A 11 -2.37 -26.54 -13.24
CA PHE A 11 -3.55 -26.09 -12.48
C PHE A 11 -3.48 -24.58 -12.17
N PRO A 12 -3.89 -23.71 -13.10
CA PRO A 12 -3.95 -22.26 -12.86
C PRO A 12 -4.83 -21.89 -11.67
N GLU A 13 -5.88 -22.67 -11.38
CA GLU A 13 -6.79 -22.49 -10.25
C GLU A 13 -6.07 -22.63 -8.90
N LEU A 14 -5.20 -23.65 -8.76
CA LEU A 14 -4.45 -23.87 -7.52
C LEU A 14 -3.46 -22.73 -7.25
N THR A 15 -2.83 -22.23 -8.31
CA THR A 15 -1.87 -21.12 -8.19
C THR A 15 -2.59 -19.82 -7.81
N ASP A 16 -3.77 -19.59 -8.36
CA ASP A 16 -4.63 -18.46 -8.02
C ASP A 16 -5.09 -18.51 -6.56
N ASP A 17 -5.51 -19.67 -6.07
CA ASP A 17 -5.85 -19.86 -4.65
C ASP A 17 -4.66 -19.60 -3.71
N ILE A 18 -3.47 -20.08 -4.07
CA ILE A 18 -2.23 -19.84 -3.31
C ILE A 18 -1.91 -18.34 -3.26
N ILE A 19 -1.96 -17.64 -4.39
CA ILE A 19 -1.65 -16.19 -4.42
C ILE A 19 -2.70 -15.39 -3.65
N ARG A 20 -3.98 -15.76 -3.75
CA ARG A 20 -5.07 -15.12 -3.00
C ARG A 20 -4.97 -15.35 -1.50
N TYR A 21 -4.42 -16.47 -1.05
CA TYR A 21 -4.14 -16.68 0.37
C TYR A 21 -3.21 -15.59 0.94
N PHE A 22 -2.31 -15.06 0.12
CA PHE A 22 -1.40 -13.97 0.50
C PHE A 22 -1.97 -12.56 0.27
N GLN A 23 -3.28 -12.39 0.05
CA GLN A 23 -3.87 -11.08 -0.29
C GLN A 23 -3.55 -9.95 0.70
N ASP A 24 -3.34 -10.26 1.98
CA ASP A 24 -3.02 -9.30 3.04
C ASP A 24 -1.51 -9.17 3.30
N ASP A 25 -0.69 -10.08 2.75
CA ASP A 25 0.78 -10.02 2.82
C ASP A 25 1.37 -9.36 1.57
N ILE A 26 1.39 -8.04 1.61
CA ILE A 26 1.95 -7.17 0.56
C ILE A 26 3.41 -7.52 0.23
N SER A 27 4.23 -7.93 1.20
CA SER A 27 5.65 -8.25 0.96
C SER A 27 5.80 -9.53 0.14
N THR A 28 4.98 -10.54 0.46
CA THR A 28 4.92 -11.78 -0.31
C THR A 28 4.34 -11.53 -1.70
N LEU A 29 3.27 -10.74 -1.83
CA LEU A 29 2.70 -10.40 -3.13
C LEU A 29 3.69 -9.64 -4.04
N HIS A 30 4.50 -8.74 -3.49
CA HIS A 30 5.58 -8.09 -4.25
C HIS A 30 6.58 -9.11 -4.79
N SER A 31 6.92 -10.13 -3.99
CA SER A 31 7.79 -11.21 -4.45
C SER A 31 7.13 -12.05 -5.56
N CYS A 32 5.83 -12.31 -5.44
CA CYS A 32 5.04 -13.04 -6.45
C CYS A 32 5.05 -12.37 -7.83
N ILE A 33 5.01 -11.03 -7.89
CA ILE A 33 5.07 -10.28 -9.16
C ILE A 33 6.35 -10.62 -9.95
N LEU A 34 7.46 -10.88 -9.25
CA LEU A 34 8.77 -11.08 -9.86
C LEU A 34 9.01 -12.52 -10.33
N VAL A 35 8.12 -13.46 -10.00
CA VAL A 35 8.28 -14.89 -10.31
C VAL A 35 8.10 -15.17 -11.81
N ASN A 36 6.94 -14.81 -12.37
CA ASN A 36 6.63 -14.96 -13.80
C ASN A 36 5.40 -14.12 -14.20
N LYS A 37 5.09 -14.06 -15.50
CA LYS A 37 3.96 -13.30 -16.04
C LYS A 37 2.60 -13.71 -15.44
N PHE A 38 2.38 -15.00 -15.20
CA PHE A 38 1.11 -15.50 -14.68
C PHE A 38 0.88 -15.06 -13.22
N TRP A 39 1.91 -15.21 -12.38
CA TRP A 39 1.85 -14.75 -10.97
C TRP A 39 1.69 -13.24 -10.89
N CYS A 40 2.39 -12.51 -11.75
CA CYS A 40 2.24 -11.06 -11.89
C CYS A 40 0.79 -10.65 -12.23
N GLN A 41 0.13 -11.37 -13.14
CA GLN A 41 -1.27 -11.10 -13.52
C GLN A 41 -2.26 -11.24 -12.36
N ILE A 42 -1.99 -12.11 -11.39
CA ILE A 42 -2.86 -12.35 -10.23
C ILE A 42 -2.48 -11.43 -9.06
N ALA A 43 -1.19 -11.26 -8.80
CA ALA A 43 -0.69 -10.48 -7.67
C ALA A 43 -0.92 -8.97 -7.83
N ILE A 44 -0.84 -8.42 -9.06
CA ILE A 44 -1.07 -6.99 -9.30
C ILE A 44 -2.47 -6.55 -8.84
N PRO A 45 -3.59 -7.18 -9.27
CA PRO A 45 -4.92 -6.82 -8.79
C PRO A 45 -5.06 -6.87 -7.26
N LEU A 46 -4.40 -7.81 -6.59
CA LEU A 46 -4.45 -7.93 -5.12
C LEU A 46 -3.70 -6.77 -4.46
N LEU A 47 -2.51 -6.42 -4.95
CA LEU A 47 -1.72 -5.30 -4.46
C LEU A 47 -2.40 -3.95 -4.67
N TRP A 48 -3.13 -3.80 -5.78
CA TRP A 48 -3.83 -2.56 -6.15
C TRP A 48 -5.30 -2.54 -5.74
N LYS A 49 -5.76 -3.53 -4.95
CA LYS A 49 -7.14 -3.56 -4.45
C LYS A 49 -7.46 -2.36 -3.56
N ASP A 50 -6.49 -1.92 -2.76
CA ASP A 50 -6.56 -0.72 -1.91
C ASP A 50 -5.18 -0.05 -1.80
N PRO A 51 -4.75 0.72 -2.81
CA PRO A 51 -3.41 1.30 -2.87
C PRO A 51 -3.17 2.40 -1.82
N PHE A 52 -4.24 2.93 -1.23
CA PHE A 52 -4.20 4.00 -0.22
C PHE A 52 -4.48 3.49 1.20
N SER A 53 -4.49 2.16 1.39
CA SER A 53 -4.76 1.56 2.70
C SER A 53 -3.75 2.02 3.75
N ILE A 54 -4.24 2.54 4.87
CA ILE A 54 -3.43 3.04 5.99
C ILE A 54 -2.64 1.92 6.68
N LYS A 55 -3.03 0.66 6.46
CA LYS A 55 -2.39 -0.53 7.05
C LYS A 55 -0.91 -0.68 6.65
N ASN A 56 -0.51 -0.13 5.50
CA ASN A 56 0.86 -0.20 5.01
C ASN A 56 1.45 1.21 4.80
N PRO A 57 2.00 1.84 5.86
CA PRO A 57 2.45 3.23 5.82
C PRO A 57 3.66 3.47 4.90
N LYS A 58 4.27 2.43 4.34
CA LYS A 58 5.39 2.55 3.40
C LYS A 58 4.97 2.97 1.98
N ASN A 59 3.67 2.94 1.66
CA ASN A 59 3.18 3.23 0.30
C ASN A 59 2.88 4.72 0.03
N PHE A 60 3.05 5.61 1.02
CA PHE A 60 2.75 7.03 0.86
C PHE A 60 3.70 7.79 -0.08
N HIS A 61 4.91 7.25 -0.33
CA HIS A 61 5.86 7.90 -1.23
C HIS A 61 5.34 8.01 -2.67
N PHE A 62 4.52 7.06 -3.12
CA PHE A 62 3.88 7.17 -4.43
C PHE A 62 2.84 8.31 -4.48
N ILE A 63 2.11 8.53 -3.38
CA ILE A 63 1.16 9.65 -3.28
C ILE A 63 1.91 10.97 -3.39
N GLU A 64 3.05 11.09 -2.70
CA GLU A 64 3.92 12.27 -2.77
C GLU A 64 4.39 12.55 -4.20
N ILE A 65 4.92 11.55 -4.89
CA ILE A 65 5.36 11.67 -6.29
C ILE A 65 4.17 12.09 -7.18
N TYR A 66 3.00 11.46 -6.99
CA TYR A 66 1.81 11.78 -7.75
C TYR A 66 1.40 13.25 -7.54
N LEU A 67 1.30 13.68 -6.28
CA LEU A 67 0.95 15.04 -5.88
C LEU A 67 1.93 16.08 -6.43
N GLN A 68 3.23 15.80 -6.46
CA GLN A 68 4.23 16.68 -7.07
C GLN A 68 4.04 16.84 -8.59
N LYS A 69 3.51 15.80 -9.27
CA LYS A 69 3.41 15.73 -10.72
C LYS A 69 2.08 16.24 -11.30
N ILE A 70 1.05 16.50 -10.49
CA ILE A 70 -0.23 17.01 -11.00
C ILE A 70 -0.10 18.46 -11.49
N ASN A 71 -1.02 18.90 -12.36
CA ASN A 71 -1.01 20.26 -12.90
C ASN A 71 -1.42 21.31 -11.87
N GLU A 72 -0.99 22.56 -12.04
CA GLU A 72 -1.31 23.67 -11.12
C GLU A 72 -2.82 23.87 -10.92
N LYS A 73 -3.63 23.69 -11.97
CA LYS A 73 -5.09 23.74 -11.86
C LYS A 73 -5.61 22.69 -10.87
N ASP A 74 -5.12 21.46 -10.96
CA ASP A 74 -5.54 20.36 -10.10
C ASP A 74 -5.01 20.57 -8.67
N LYS A 75 -3.79 21.11 -8.50
CA LYS A 75 -3.26 21.54 -7.18
C LYS A 75 -4.17 22.58 -6.53
N THR A 76 -4.60 23.60 -7.27
CA THR A 76 -5.50 24.62 -6.69
C THR A 76 -6.85 24.04 -6.28
N GLN A 77 -7.35 23.03 -6.99
CA GLN A 77 -8.58 22.34 -6.64
C GLN A 77 -8.40 21.44 -5.41
N LEU A 78 -7.28 20.72 -5.29
CA LEU A 78 -6.95 19.94 -4.10
C LEU A 78 -6.77 20.83 -2.86
N ASN A 79 -6.12 21.99 -3.01
CA ASN A 79 -5.99 22.98 -1.93
C ASN A 79 -7.35 23.47 -1.43
N ARG A 80 -8.34 23.67 -2.32
CA ARG A 80 -9.72 24.00 -1.92
C ARG A 80 -10.40 22.89 -1.13
N CYS A 81 -10.02 21.64 -1.37
CA CYS A 81 -10.49 20.47 -0.62
C CYS A 81 -9.71 20.24 0.69
N GLY A 82 -8.78 21.13 1.06
CA GLY A 82 -7.98 21.03 2.27
C GLY A 82 -6.76 20.10 2.17
N ILE A 83 -6.38 19.69 0.96
CA ILE A 83 -5.18 18.87 0.71
C ILE A 83 -4.09 19.80 0.17
N ASN A 84 -3.24 20.33 1.05
CA ASN A 84 -2.11 21.16 0.66
C ASN A 84 -0.86 20.30 0.41
N ASN A 85 -0.30 20.35 -0.80
CA ASN A 85 0.94 19.66 -1.15
C ASN A 85 2.11 20.03 -0.23
N ASP A 86 2.19 21.29 0.18
CA ASP A 86 3.26 21.78 1.05
C ASP A 86 3.14 21.24 2.49
N GLU A 87 1.92 20.88 2.91
CA GLU A 87 1.62 20.28 4.21
C GLU A 87 1.85 18.76 4.20
N TYR A 88 1.66 18.10 3.05
CA TYR A 88 1.92 16.67 2.86
C TYR A 88 3.43 16.34 2.89
N ILE A 89 4.27 17.26 2.41
CA ILE A 89 5.75 17.15 2.48
C ILE A 89 6.27 17.38 3.91
N MET A 90 5.47 17.97 4.80
CA MET A 90 5.85 18.33 6.17
C MET A 90 4.96 17.68 7.24
N LYS A 91 4.45 16.47 7.00
CA LYS A 91 4.03 15.57 8.09
C LYS A 91 4.92 14.35 8.11
N GLU A 92 6.16 14.56 8.55
CA GLU A 92 6.93 13.52 9.21
C GLU A 92 6.17 13.11 10.47
N LYS A 93 5.36 12.08 10.27
CA LYS A 93 4.36 11.42 11.14
C LYS A 93 4.92 10.86 12.46
N ARG A 94 5.83 11.55 13.14
CA ARG A 94 6.38 11.10 14.43
C ARG A 94 5.79 11.83 15.62
N ALA A 95 5.61 13.15 15.54
CA ALA A 95 5.14 13.94 16.69
C ALA A 95 3.62 13.84 16.94
N GLU A 96 2.80 13.87 15.88
CA GLU A 96 1.33 13.76 16.04
C GLU A 96 0.88 12.35 16.44
N TYR A 97 1.58 11.30 15.99
CA TYR A 97 1.27 9.91 16.38
C TYR A 97 1.61 9.62 17.84
N LEU A 98 2.77 10.09 18.32
CA LEU A 98 3.14 9.98 19.73
C LEU A 98 2.20 10.80 20.64
N ALA A 99 1.67 11.92 20.16
CA ALA A 99 0.70 12.72 20.91
C ALA A 99 -0.66 12.00 21.03
N ILE A 100 -1.10 11.30 19.98
CA ILE A 100 -2.34 10.52 20.00
C ILE A 100 -2.18 9.25 20.86
N GLU A 101 -1.04 8.56 20.77
CA GLU A 101 -0.74 7.37 21.59
C GLU A 101 -0.64 7.72 23.08
N GLY A 102 0.06 8.81 23.43
CA GLY A 102 0.11 9.31 24.79
C GLY A 102 -1.25 9.78 25.34
N TYR A 103 -2.12 10.35 24.50
CA TYR A 103 -3.47 10.74 24.91
C TYR A 103 -4.35 9.51 25.23
N ILE A 104 -4.20 8.41 24.50
CA ILE A 104 -4.96 7.17 24.72
C ILE A 104 -4.50 6.44 25.99
N GLU A 105 -3.20 6.37 26.28
CA GLU A 105 -2.69 5.78 27.53
C GLU A 105 -3.13 6.56 28.78
N VAL A 106 -3.16 7.89 28.71
CA VAL A 106 -3.61 8.75 29.82
C VAL A 106 -5.09 8.56 30.10
N GLN A 107 -5.92 8.36 29.07
CA GLN A 107 -7.35 8.06 29.26
C GLN A 107 -7.58 6.64 29.78
N HIS A 108 -6.78 5.66 29.36
CA HIS A 108 -6.91 4.28 29.84
C HIS A 108 -6.52 4.12 31.33
N ASN A 109 -5.59 4.94 31.83
CA ASN A 109 -5.21 4.96 33.26
C ASN A 109 -6.13 5.82 34.15
N PHE A 110 -7.10 6.54 33.58
CA PHE A 110 -8.08 7.32 34.35
C PHE A 110 -9.43 6.61 34.52
N TYR A 111 -9.65 5.52 33.76
CA TYR A 111 -10.87 4.71 33.79
C TYR A 111 -10.68 3.32 34.41
N PHE A 112 -9.57 3.11 35.15
CA PHE A 112 -9.37 1.98 36.08
C PHE A 112 -8.85 2.48 37.42
#